data_AF-A0A7X4J6V1-F1
#
_entry.id   AF-A0A7X4J6V1-F1
#
_cell.length_a   1.000
_cell.length_b   1.000
_cell.length_c   1.000
_cell.angle_alpha   90.00
_cell.angle_beta   90.00
_cell.angle_gamma   90.00
#
_symmetry.space_group_name_H-M   'P 1'
#
loop_
_entity.id
_entity.type
_entity.pdbx_description
1 polymer ?
#
loop_
_entity_poly.entity_id
_entity_poly.type
_entity_poly.pdbx_seq_one_letter_code
_entity_poly.pdbx_strand_id
1 'polypeptide(L)'
;MRFGLGLAAVLVAVAAALPGSLHGSPQYSGSAVRSQQSGVSGDTVSLSPTSTRFHGRAGTLHAFPSPDTGSRGGLGEGEAFLSSLVVPGLAQYRQRQHRWIAYAGAEIVSAVLYLGARADALGLRDEYRAFAWSAARSGFSTEPRQDGDFEYYERLTRWPTSGRWDSDSALEGLQPERDPSTYNGSVWALAMDIYNLDPTAPQGSPGYARALDYYRENGYGPPFLWTWREGSGDQRRFAGLITSSDSRFRDARLALGILVANHVFSALDGFITARLRALPDVDGVALTVSLRAR
;
A
#
# COMPACT_ATOMS: atom_id res chain seq x y z
N MET A 1 26.50 11.68 -31.15
CA MET A 1 25.56 10.59 -30.77
C MET A 1 24.56 11.14 -29.77
N ARG A 2 23.27 11.21 -30.13
CA ARG A 2 22.18 11.75 -29.31
C ARG A 2 21.49 10.60 -28.56
N PHE A 3 21.93 10.30 -27.34
CA PHE A 3 21.27 9.34 -26.43
C PHE A 3 20.43 10.02 -25.33
N GLY A 4 20.25 11.35 -25.40
CA GLY A 4 19.69 12.15 -24.29
C GLY A 4 18.16 12.13 -24.13
N LEU A 5 17.39 11.64 -25.11
CA LEU A 5 15.92 11.73 -25.08
C LEU A 5 15.23 10.52 -24.42
N GLY A 6 15.90 9.37 -24.28
CA GLY A 6 15.31 8.17 -23.69
C GLY A 6 15.26 8.19 -22.16
N LEU A 7 16.28 8.75 -21.51
CA LEU A 7 16.40 8.73 -20.04
C LEU A 7 15.40 9.67 -19.34
N ALA A 8 15.07 10.80 -19.97
CA ALA A 8 14.12 11.77 -19.44
C ALA A 8 12.68 11.22 -19.43
N ALA A 9 12.30 10.41 -20.41
CA ALA A 9 10.98 9.81 -20.49
C ALA A 9 10.73 8.77 -19.37
N VAL A 10 11.76 8.00 -18.98
CA VAL A 10 11.69 7.04 -17.89
C VAL A 10 11.59 7.74 -16.52
N LEU A 11 12.34 8.82 -16.31
CA LEU A 11 12.28 9.62 -15.09
C LEU A 11 10.94 10.35 -14.89
N VAL A 12 10.32 10.84 -15.98
CA VAL A 12 8.98 11.44 -15.92
C VAL A 12 7.91 10.37 -15.64
N ALA A 13 8.05 9.16 -16.16
CA ALA A 13 7.11 8.07 -15.90
C ALA A 13 7.16 7.55 -14.45
N VAL A 14 8.35 7.51 -13.82
CA VAL A 14 8.50 7.12 -12.41
C VAL A 14 8.01 8.22 -11.46
N ALA A 15 8.24 9.51 -11.77
CA ALA A 15 7.74 10.63 -10.98
C ALA A 15 6.21 10.81 -11.08
N ALA A 16 5.60 10.51 -12.24
CA ALA A 16 4.14 10.52 -12.43
C ALA A 16 3.42 9.33 -11.78
N ALA A 17 4.16 8.31 -11.32
CA ALA A 17 3.62 7.13 -10.64
C ALA A 17 3.52 7.30 -9.10
N LEU A 18 3.93 8.44 -8.55
CA LEU A 18 3.67 8.80 -7.15
C LEU A 18 2.21 9.31 -7.02
N PRO A 19 1.31 8.64 -6.28
CA PRO A 19 -0.05 9.09 -6.13
C PRO A 19 -0.10 10.33 -5.21
N GLY A 20 -0.04 11.50 -5.82
CA GLY A 20 -0.41 12.77 -5.20
C GLY A 20 -1.70 13.29 -5.83
N SER A 21 -2.84 12.93 -5.26
CA SER A 21 -4.07 13.76 -5.16
C SER A 21 -5.18 12.96 -4.47
N LEU A 22 -5.22 13.13 -3.16
CA LEU A 22 -6.44 13.09 -2.36
C LEU A 22 -7.48 14.00 -3.02
N HIS A 23 -8.59 13.46 -3.55
CA HIS A 23 -9.81 14.22 -3.79
C HIS A 23 -11.03 13.28 -3.70
N GLY A 24 -11.85 13.51 -2.68
CA GLY A 24 -13.31 13.32 -2.75
C GLY A 24 -13.87 11.91 -2.63
N SER A 25 -13.66 11.22 -1.50
CA SER A 25 -14.64 10.23 -1.06
C SER A 25 -15.89 10.97 -0.54
N PRO A 26 -17.11 10.66 -1.00
CA PRO A 26 -18.32 11.13 -0.33
C PRO A 26 -18.34 10.56 1.10
N GLN A 27 -18.52 11.44 2.07
CA GLN A 27 -18.65 11.11 3.47
C GLN A 27 -19.89 10.24 3.67
N TYR A 28 -19.70 8.95 3.92
CA TYR A 28 -20.67 8.18 4.69
C TYR A 28 -20.29 8.38 6.16
N SER A 29 -21.13 9.11 6.89
CA SER A 29 -21.02 9.28 8.34
C SER A 29 -21.28 7.96 9.05
N GLY A 30 -20.23 7.19 9.26
CA GLY A 30 -20.18 6.18 10.31
C GLY A 30 -19.89 6.88 11.64
N SER A 31 -20.90 7.00 12.48
CA SER A 31 -20.81 7.58 13.82
C SER A 31 -19.82 6.78 14.67
N ALA A 32 -18.62 7.30 14.90
CA ALA A 32 -17.67 6.72 15.83
C ALA A 32 -18.21 6.86 17.26
N VAL A 33 -18.58 5.73 17.85
CA VAL A 33 -18.90 5.60 19.26
C VAL A 33 -17.66 5.92 20.08
N ARG A 34 -17.77 7.04 20.81
CA ARG A 34 -16.89 7.49 21.89
C ARG A 34 -16.80 6.41 22.96
N SER A 35 -15.68 5.71 23.04
CA SER A 35 -15.31 4.91 24.20
C SER A 35 -14.92 5.84 25.35
N GLN A 36 -15.74 5.81 26.40
CA GLN A 36 -15.43 6.42 27.69
C GLN A 36 -14.22 5.72 28.31
N GLN A 37 -13.14 6.45 28.56
CA GLN A 37 -12.10 6.03 29.51
C GLN A 37 -12.38 6.70 30.85
N SER A 38 -12.79 5.86 31.81
CA SER A 38 -12.91 6.20 33.23
C SER A 38 -11.54 6.53 33.81
N GLY A 39 -11.48 7.65 34.55
CA GLY A 39 -10.30 8.09 35.26
C GLY A 39 -9.97 7.23 36.48
N VAL A 40 -8.68 7.15 36.78
CA VAL A 40 -8.15 6.86 38.11
C VAL A 40 -7.03 7.87 38.38
N SER A 41 -7.23 8.67 39.42
CA SER A 41 -6.26 9.61 39.98
C SER A 41 -5.15 8.86 40.71
N GLY A 42 -3.92 9.37 40.64
CA GLY A 42 -2.79 8.86 41.41
C GLY A 42 -1.55 9.74 41.28
N ASP A 43 -1.43 10.68 42.21
CA ASP A 43 -0.23 11.21 42.86
C ASP A 43 0.97 11.72 42.04
N THR A 44 1.14 13.03 42.13
CA THR A 44 2.36 13.77 41.78
C THR A 44 3.38 13.62 42.89
N VAL A 45 4.46 12.87 42.62
CA VAL A 45 5.66 12.86 43.47
C VAL A 45 6.69 13.81 42.87
N SER A 46 6.92 14.91 43.59
CA SER A 46 7.99 15.89 43.35
C SER A 46 9.30 15.36 43.95
N LEU A 47 10.36 15.27 43.15
CA LEU A 47 11.73 15.05 43.64
C LEU A 47 12.68 16.01 42.93
N SER A 48 13.20 16.95 43.72
CA SER A 48 14.33 17.82 43.39
C SER A 48 15.67 17.09 43.60
N PRO A 49 16.77 17.56 42.98
CA PRO A 49 17.85 16.71 42.48
C PRO A 49 18.92 16.43 43.54
N THR A 50 19.40 15.19 43.61
CA THR A 50 20.66 14.85 44.27
C THR A 50 21.77 14.80 43.22
N SER A 51 22.72 15.72 43.33
CA SER A 51 23.91 15.80 42.49
C SER A 51 24.89 14.68 42.83
N THR A 52 24.94 13.62 42.02
CA THR A 52 26.02 12.63 42.08
C THR A 52 27.01 12.95 40.96
N ARG A 53 28.13 13.56 41.34
CA ARG A 53 29.25 13.91 40.46
C ARG A 53 29.95 12.61 40.04
N PHE A 54 29.64 12.11 38.84
CA PHE A 54 30.38 11.01 38.19
C PHE A 54 31.40 11.59 37.19
N HIS A 55 32.68 11.35 37.45
CA HIS A 55 33.73 11.49 36.43
C HIS A 55 33.74 10.22 35.59
N GLY A 56 33.20 10.31 34.38
CA GLY A 56 33.15 9.23 33.42
C GLY A 56 33.26 9.78 31.99
N ARG A 57 34.50 9.85 31.52
CA ARG A 57 34.96 9.85 30.12
C ARG A 57 33.89 10.10 29.06
N ALA A 58 33.90 11.30 28.48
CA ALA A 58 33.13 11.65 27.30
C ALA A 58 33.42 10.67 26.15
N GLY A 59 32.49 9.74 25.92
CA GLY A 59 32.34 9.06 24.65
C GLY A 59 31.70 10.04 23.69
N THR A 60 32.51 10.61 22.81
CA THR A 60 32.06 11.48 21.72
C THR A 60 31.05 10.70 20.87
N LEU A 61 29.78 11.06 20.98
CA LEU A 61 28.78 10.71 19.96
C LEU A 61 29.31 11.31 18.65
N HIS A 62 29.69 10.44 17.70
CA HIS A 62 30.06 10.85 16.35
C HIS A 62 28.86 11.58 15.74
N ALA A 63 28.93 12.91 15.78
CA ALA A 63 28.12 13.78 14.95
C ALA A 63 28.23 13.32 13.50
N PHE A 64 27.12 13.37 12.78
CA PHE A 64 27.10 13.27 11.32
C PHE A 64 28.29 14.05 10.76
N PRO A 65 29.20 13.42 9.98
CA PRO A 65 30.34 14.13 9.45
C PRO A 65 29.82 15.32 8.64
N SER A 66 30.30 16.51 9.00
CA SER A 66 30.08 17.70 8.19
C SER A 66 30.61 17.41 6.78
N PRO A 67 29.95 17.89 5.72
CA PRO A 67 30.45 17.70 4.37
C PRO A 67 31.79 18.43 4.27
N ASP A 68 32.89 17.68 4.31
CA ASP A 68 34.21 18.21 4.01
C ASP A 68 34.17 18.68 2.54
N THR A 69 34.05 19.99 2.35
CA THR A 69 34.06 20.68 1.06
C THR A 69 35.46 20.74 0.44
N GLY A 70 36.37 19.87 0.85
CA GLY A 70 37.78 19.89 0.50
C GLY A 70 38.24 18.59 -0.15
N SER A 71 37.83 18.31 -1.38
CA SER A 71 38.59 17.38 -2.21
C SER A 71 38.61 17.80 -3.68
N ARG A 72 39.78 17.62 -4.29
CA ARG A 72 40.11 18.02 -5.66
C ARG A 72 39.22 17.25 -6.66
N GLY A 73 38.25 17.93 -7.26
CA GLY A 73 37.62 17.56 -8.54
C GLY A 73 36.70 16.33 -8.57
N GLY A 74 36.36 15.72 -7.43
CA GLY A 74 35.44 14.57 -7.32
C GLY A 74 34.09 14.93 -6.69
N LEU A 75 33.06 14.12 -6.97
CA LEU A 75 31.76 14.21 -6.27
C LEU A 75 31.93 13.96 -4.77
N GLY A 76 31.33 14.80 -3.93
CA GLY A 76 31.25 14.55 -2.49
C GLY A 76 30.41 13.31 -2.17
N GLU A 77 30.70 12.62 -1.07
CA GLU A 77 30.07 11.35 -0.68
C GLU A 77 28.53 11.45 -0.60
N GLY A 78 28.02 12.48 0.07
CA GLY A 78 26.59 12.74 0.18
C GLY A 78 25.93 13.07 -1.15
N GLU A 79 26.62 13.78 -2.05
CA GLU A 79 26.14 14.07 -3.39
C GLU A 79 26.10 12.80 -4.25
N ALA A 80 27.11 11.95 -4.15
CA ALA A 80 27.15 10.66 -4.82
C ALA A 80 25.99 9.75 -4.35
N PHE A 81 25.74 9.69 -3.05
CA PHE A 81 24.60 8.94 -2.53
C PHE A 81 23.26 9.46 -3.07
N LEU A 82 22.99 10.76 -2.89
CA LEU A 82 21.71 11.37 -3.28
C LEU A 82 21.47 11.29 -4.80
N SER A 83 22.51 11.52 -5.60
CA SER A 83 22.39 11.47 -7.06
C SER A 83 22.02 10.06 -7.56
N SER A 84 22.65 9.01 -7.02
CA SER A 84 22.31 7.63 -7.38
C SER A 84 21.00 7.13 -6.74
N LEU A 85 20.57 7.73 -5.63
CA LEU A 85 19.25 7.46 -5.04
C LEU A 85 18.11 8.00 -5.89
N VAL A 86 18.30 9.14 -6.57
CA VAL A 86 17.30 9.70 -7.49
C VAL A 86 17.37 9.02 -8.86
N VAL A 87 18.59 8.82 -9.37
CA VAL A 87 18.83 8.21 -10.69
C VAL A 87 19.87 7.09 -10.54
N PRO A 88 19.47 5.81 -10.58
CA PRO A 88 20.40 4.70 -10.43
C PRO A 88 21.54 4.79 -11.44
N GLY A 89 22.77 4.67 -10.95
CA GLY A 89 23.99 4.74 -11.73
C GLY A 89 24.53 6.15 -11.95
N LEU A 90 23.83 7.21 -11.53
CA LEU A 90 24.25 8.59 -11.82
C LEU A 90 25.58 8.97 -11.16
N ALA A 91 25.82 8.54 -9.92
CA ALA A 91 27.10 8.75 -9.27
C ALA A 91 28.23 8.03 -10.00
N GLN A 92 28.01 6.78 -10.40
CA GLN A 92 28.98 5.97 -11.15
C GLN A 92 29.28 6.61 -12.51
N TYR A 93 28.25 7.09 -13.21
CA TYR A 93 28.40 7.82 -14.48
C TYR A 93 29.26 9.08 -14.30
N ARG A 94 28.92 9.92 -13.32
CA ARG A 94 29.69 11.14 -13.00
C ARG A 94 31.12 10.85 -12.54
N GLN A 95 31.33 9.72 -11.88
CA GLN A 95 32.66 9.22 -11.49
C GLN A 95 33.40 8.49 -12.63
N ARG A 96 32.84 8.48 -13.85
CA ARG A 96 33.37 7.83 -15.08
C ARG A 96 33.57 6.32 -14.95
N GLN A 97 32.78 5.66 -14.10
CA GLN A 97 32.80 4.21 -13.90
C GLN A 97 31.78 3.54 -14.82
N HIS A 98 32.17 2.54 -15.62
CA HIS A 98 31.24 1.84 -16.53
C HIS A 98 30.10 1.06 -15.86
N ARG A 99 30.16 0.84 -14.54
CA ARG A 99 29.16 0.10 -13.76
C ARG A 99 27.77 0.77 -13.75
N TRP A 100 27.66 2.04 -14.13
CA TRP A 100 26.37 2.72 -14.30
C TRP A 100 25.43 1.99 -15.27
N ILE A 101 25.99 1.30 -16.27
CA ILE A 101 25.21 0.54 -17.28
C ILE A 101 24.41 -0.58 -16.63
N ALA A 102 24.95 -1.25 -15.61
CA ALA A 102 24.24 -2.33 -14.91
C ALA A 102 23.01 -1.80 -14.18
N TYR A 103 23.16 -0.69 -13.43
CA TYR A 103 22.04 -0.06 -12.73
C TYR A 103 20.99 0.50 -13.69
N ALA A 104 21.42 1.14 -14.79
CA ALA A 104 20.51 1.66 -15.80
C ALA A 104 19.76 0.54 -16.54
N GLY A 105 20.44 -0.57 -16.86
CA GLY A 105 19.81 -1.74 -17.48
C GLY A 105 18.78 -2.39 -16.56
N ALA A 106 19.13 -2.60 -15.28
CA ALA A 106 18.21 -3.12 -14.27
C ALA A 106 17.00 -2.21 -14.05
N GLU A 107 17.21 -0.89 -14.05
CA GLU A 107 16.16 0.11 -13.94
C GLU A 107 15.15 0.00 -15.09
N ILE A 108 15.63 -0.02 -16.33
CA ILE A 108 14.76 -0.12 -17.51
C ILE A 108 13.95 -1.40 -17.50
N VAL A 109 14.57 -2.55 -17.23
CA VAL A 109 13.87 -3.84 -17.19
C VAL A 109 12.80 -3.84 -16.09
N SER A 110 13.15 -3.40 -14.89
CA SER A 110 12.23 -3.39 -13.74
C SER A 110 11.08 -2.41 -13.97
N ALA A 111 11.34 -1.24 -14.54
CA ALA A 111 10.31 -0.27 -14.90
C ALA A 111 9.34 -0.82 -15.94
N VAL A 112 9.83 -1.49 -17.00
CA VAL A 112 8.98 -2.14 -18.00
C VAL A 112 8.10 -3.22 -17.38
N LEU A 113 8.68 -4.08 -16.52
CA LEU A 113 7.94 -5.11 -15.81
C LEU A 113 6.87 -4.52 -14.89
N TYR A 114 7.20 -3.48 -14.12
CA TYR A 114 6.27 -2.78 -13.24
C TYR A 114 5.11 -2.17 -14.02
N LEU A 115 5.41 -1.37 -15.06
CA LEU A 115 4.39 -0.67 -15.85
C LEU A 115 3.47 -1.65 -16.57
N GLY A 116 4.04 -2.71 -17.17
CA GLY A 116 3.26 -3.76 -17.83
C GLY A 116 2.33 -4.47 -16.85
N ALA A 117 2.86 -4.98 -15.74
CA ALA A 117 2.05 -5.66 -14.73
C ALA A 117 0.98 -4.74 -14.11
N ARG A 118 1.31 -3.46 -13.89
CA ARG A 118 0.36 -2.47 -13.35
C ARG A 118 -0.77 -2.17 -14.33
N ALA A 119 -0.47 -2.02 -15.62
CA ALA A 119 -1.46 -1.80 -16.66
C ALA A 119 -2.39 -3.01 -16.82
N ASP A 120 -1.82 -4.22 -16.89
CA ASP A 120 -2.58 -5.48 -16.95
C ASP A 120 -3.51 -5.63 -15.74
N ALA A 121 -3.01 -5.32 -14.55
CA ALA A 121 -3.80 -5.38 -13.32
C ALA A 121 -5.01 -4.42 -13.35
N LEU A 122 -4.85 -3.21 -13.90
CA LEU A 122 -5.95 -2.26 -14.09
C LEU A 122 -6.94 -2.74 -15.15
N GLY A 123 -6.45 -3.24 -16.28
CA GLY A 123 -7.32 -3.79 -17.33
C GLY A 123 -8.19 -4.92 -16.81
N LEU A 124 -7.59 -5.89 -16.09
CA LEU A 124 -8.32 -6.98 -15.45
C LEU A 124 -9.28 -6.49 -14.36
N ARG A 125 -8.93 -5.41 -13.66
CA ARG A 125 -9.80 -4.78 -12.68
C ARG A 125 -11.07 -4.23 -13.32
N ASP A 126 -10.91 -3.49 -14.40
CA ASP A 126 -12.03 -2.92 -15.13
C ASP A 126 -12.87 -4.03 -15.80
N GLU A 127 -12.21 -5.08 -16.28
CA GLU A 127 -12.87 -6.26 -16.86
C GLU A 127 -13.74 -7.00 -15.83
N TYR A 128 -13.22 -7.34 -14.65
CA TYR A 128 -14.03 -8.04 -13.65
C TYR A 128 -15.21 -7.18 -13.18
N ARG A 129 -15.02 -5.85 -13.07
CA ARG A 129 -16.09 -4.93 -12.67
C ARG A 129 -17.20 -4.86 -13.72
N ALA A 130 -16.80 -4.75 -14.98
CA ALA A 130 -17.74 -4.79 -16.11
C ALA A 130 -18.47 -6.14 -16.17
N PHE A 131 -17.75 -7.24 -15.99
CA PHE A 131 -18.31 -8.59 -15.99
C PHE A 131 -19.32 -8.80 -14.85
N ALA A 132 -18.99 -8.39 -13.62
CA ALA A 132 -19.92 -8.42 -12.50
C ALA A 132 -21.20 -7.61 -12.78
N TRP A 133 -21.04 -6.42 -13.37
CA TRP A 133 -22.20 -5.61 -13.77
C TRP A 133 -23.08 -6.35 -14.78
N SER A 134 -22.51 -6.83 -15.89
CA SER A 134 -23.31 -7.48 -16.94
C SER A 134 -23.89 -8.82 -16.52
N ALA A 135 -23.12 -9.67 -15.85
CA ALA A 135 -23.50 -11.06 -15.59
C ALA A 135 -24.35 -11.22 -14.31
N ALA A 136 -24.02 -10.49 -13.25
CA ALA A 136 -24.64 -10.70 -11.93
C ALA A 136 -25.63 -9.62 -11.52
N ARG A 137 -25.53 -8.40 -12.07
CA ARG A 137 -26.27 -7.23 -11.56
C ARG A 137 -27.29 -6.69 -12.57
N SER A 138 -26.96 -6.73 -13.86
CA SER A 138 -27.82 -6.17 -14.90
C SER A 138 -29.15 -6.92 -14.97
N GLY A 139 -30.25 -6.21 -14.74
CA GLY A 139 -31.60 -6.76 -14.69
C GLY A 139 -32.04 -7.32 -13.32
N PHE A 140 -31.19 -7.24 -12.29
CA PHE A 140 -31.60 -7.47 -10.88
C PHE A 140 -31.68 -6.16 -10.10
N SER A 141 -30.74 -5.23 -10.35
CA SER A 141 -30.84 -3.85 -9.87
C SER A 141 -31.46 -2.96 -10.95
N THR A 142 -32.43 -2.13 -10.55
CA THR A 142 -33.03 -1.06 -11.39
C THR A 142 -32.27 0.26 -11.26
N GLU A 143 -31.28 0.33 -10.38
CA GLU A 143 -30.50 1.53 -10.13
C GLU A 143 -29.38 1.73 -11.16
N PRO A 144 -28.91 2.98 -11.36
CA PRO A 144 -27.73 3.24 -12.18
C PRO A 144 -26.51 2.45 -11.69
N ARG A 145 -25.61 2.11 -12.63
CA ARG A 145 -24.36 1.41 -12.30
C ARG A 145 -23.56 2.18 -11.26
N GLN A 146 -23.27 1.51 -10.14
CA GLN A 146 -22.34 1.96 -9.13
C GLN A 146 -21.28 0.88 -8.90
N ASP A 147 -20.02 1.23 -8.96
CA ASP A 147 -18.92 0.30 -8.70
C ASP A 147 -18.53 0.38 -7.22
N GLY A 148 -18.46 -0.77 -6.56
CA GLY A 148 -18.12 -0.88 -5.14
C GLY A 148 -16.61 -0.81 -4.90
N ASP A 149 -16.24 -0.91 -3.63
CA ASP A 149 -14.87 -1.18 -3.23
C ASP A 149 -14.48 -2.65 -3.47
N PHE A 150 -13.27 -3.03 -3.08
CA PHE A 150 -12.80 -4.40 -3.26
C PHE A 150 -13.60 -5.40 -2.43
N GLU A 151 -13.98 -5.05 -1.21
CA GLU A 151 -14.72 -5.95 -0.32
C GLU A 151 -16.05 -6.36 -0.95
N TYR A 152 -16.77 -5.43 -1.58
CA TYR A 152 -17.98 -5.76 -2.36
C TYR A 152 -17.73 -6.87 -3.39
N TYR A 153 -16.68 -6.74 -4.20
CA TYR A 153 -16.35 -7.75 -5.21
C TYR A 153 -15.89 -9.08 -4.60
N GLU A 154 -15.27 -9.07 -3.41
CA GLU A 154 -15.03 -10.30 -2.66
C GLU A 154 -16.32 -10.97 -2.19
N ARG A 155 -17.34 -10.20 -1.77
CA ARG A 155 -18.63 -10.79 -1.41
C ARG A 155 -19.26 -11.49 -2.61
N LEU A 156 -19.13 -10.92 -3.80
CA LEU A 156 -19.60 -11.51 -5.06
C LEU A 156 -18.93 -12.87 -5.38
N THR A 157 -17.67 -13.09 -4.99
CA THR A 157 -17.02 -14.41 -5.18
C THR A 157 -17.47 -15.46 -4.18
N ARG A 158 -17.88 -15.04 -2.97
CA ARG A 158 -18.26 -15.95 -1.88
C ARG A 158 -19.73 -16.33 -1.89
N TRP A 159 -20.61 -15.40 -2.30
CA TRP A 159 -22.05 -15.55 -2.20
C TRP A 159 -22.71 -15.62 -3.58
N PRO A 160 -23.52 -16.66 -3.86
CA PRO A 160 -24.20 -16.80 -5.14
C PRO A 160 -25.22 -15.66 -5.39
N THR A 161 -25.77 -15.08 -4.33
CA THR A 161 -26.75 -13.99 -4.40
C THR A 161 -26.62 -13.07 -3.19
N SER A 162 -26.93 -11.79 -3.39
CA SER A 162 -27.09 -10.83 -2.29
C SER A 162 -28.29 -11.17 -1.40
N GLY A 163 -29.30 -11.83 -1.95
CA GLY A 163 -30.65 -11.82 -1.36
C GLY A 163 -31.32 -10.47 -1.57
N ARG A 164 -32.52 -10.30 -1.02
CA ARG A 164 -33.28 -9.06 -1.11
C ARG A 164 -32.75 -8.03 -0.11
N TRP A 165 -32.86 -6.75 -0.43
CA TRP A 165 -32.66 -5.68 0.55
C TRP A 165 -33.93 -5.48 1.39
N ASP A 166 -35.06 -5.44 0.69
CA ASP A 166 -36.40 -5.41 1.27
C ASP A 166 -37.17 -6.62 0.74
N SER A 167 -37.46 -7.56 1.64
CA SER A 167 -38.15 -8.80 1.28
C SER A 167 -39.61 -8.56 0.90
N ASP A 168 -40.23 -7.52 1.47
CA ASP A 168 -41.63 -7.16 1.23
C ASP A 168 -41.84 -5.65 1.32
N SER A 169 -41.66 -4.98 0.18
CA SER A 169 -41.81 -3.54 0.05
C SER A 169 -43.28 -3.07 0.10
N ALA A 170 -44.26 -3.98 0.21
CA ALA A 170 -45.66 -3.60 0.42
C ALA A 170 -45.97 -3.28 1.89
N LEU A 171 -45.12 -3.75 2.81
CA LEU A 171 -45.22 -3.44 4.22
C LEU A 171 -44.51 -2.13 4.55
N GLU A 172 -44.95 -1.47 5.62
CA GLU A 172 -44.30 -0.25 6.08
C GLU A 172 -42.93 -0.56 6.68
N GLY A 173 -41.91 0.15 6.19
CA GLY A 173 -40.54 0.01 6.64
C GLY A 173 -39.78 -1.17 6.01
N LEU A 174 -38.48 -1.19 6.25
CA LEU A 174 -37.56 -2.18 5.69
C LEU A 174 -37.83 -3.57 6.26
N GLN A 175 -38.15 -4.54 5.40
CA GLN A 175 -38.28 -5.95 5.78
C GLN A 175 -36.99 -6.71 5.45
N PRO A 176 -36.17 -7.12 6.44
CA PRO A 176 -34.91 -7.79 6.16
C PRO A 176 -35.09 -9.15 5.48
N GLU A 177 -34.13 -9.50 4.61
CA GLU A 177 -34.01 -10.85 4.06
C GLU A 177 -33.88 -11.90 5.17
N ARG A 178 -34.66 -12.98 5.06
CA ARG A 178 -34.75 -14.02 6.09
C ARG A 178 -34.00 -15.30 5.71
N ASP A 179 -33.62 -15.46 4.45
CA ASP A 179 -32.84 -16.63 4.01
C ASP A 179 -31.35 -16.45 4.34
N PRO A 180 -30.80 -17.15 5.35
CA PRO A 180 -29.40 -16.99 5.77
C PRO A 180 -28.39 -17.55 4.75
N SER A 181 -28.85 -18.24 3.70
CA SER A 181 -27.98 -18.70 2.60
C SER A 181 -27.64 -17.58 1.60
N THR A 182 -28.27 -16.41 1.75
CA THR A 182 -27.96 -15.19 1.01
C THR A 182 -27.08 -14.25 1.84
N TYR A 183 -26.35 -13.33 1.18
CA TYR A 183 -25.51 -12.39 1.93
C TYR A 183 -26.34 -11.53 2.90
N ASN A 184 -27.37 -10.85 2.41
CA ASN A 184 -28.21 -9.98 3.24
C ASN A 184 -28.90 -10.77 4.35
N GLY A 185 -29.42 -11.98 4.07
CA GLY A 185 -30.02 -12.79 5.13
C GLY A 185 -29.01 -13.26 6.18
N SER A 186 -27.74 -13.51 5.80
CA SER A 186 -26.68 -13.79 6.78
C SER A 186 -26.36 -12.58 7.67
N VAL A 187 -26.40 -11.36 7.11
CA VAL A 187 -26.24 -10.11 7.88
C VAL A 187 -27.39 -9.93 8.86
N TRP A 188 -28.63 -10.20 8.44
CA TRP A 188 -29.79 -10.13 9.31
C TRP A 188 -29.73 -11.17 10.43
N ALA A 189 -29.41 -12.42 10.11
CA ALA A 189 -29.26 -13.48 11.12
C ALA A 189 -28.20 -13.13 12.17
N LEU A 190 -27.07 -12.56 11.74
CA LEU A 190 -26.03 -12.06 12.65
C LEU A 190 -26.53 -10.90 13.52
N ALA A 191 -27.30 -9.96 12.94
CA ALA A 191 -27.87 -8.86 13.70
C ALA A 191 -28.81 -9.36 14.82
N MET A 192 -29.66 -10.33 14.50
CA MET A 192 -30.58 -10.94 15.47
C MET A 192 -29.81 -11.61 16.61
N ASP A 193 -28.74 -12.34 16.30
CA ASP A 193 -27.86 -12.98 17.28
C ASP A 193 -27.16 -11.95 18.20
N ILE A 194 -26.52 -10.93 17.63
CA ILE A 194 -25.83 -9.85 18.39
C ILE A 194 -26.75 -9.20 19.42
N TYR A 195 -28.03 -9.02 19.08
CA TYR A 195 -29.01 -8.37 19.94
C TYR A 195 -29.90 -9.34 20.72
N ASN A 196 -29.55 -10.64 20.75
CA ASN A 196 -30.24 -11.71 21.49
C ASN A 196 -31.74 -11.81 21.16
N LEU A 197 -32.08 -11.69 19.89
CA LEU A 197 -33.45 -11.81 19.39
C LEU A 197 -33.69 -13.21 18.84
N ASP A 198 -34.87 -13.76 19.11
CA ASP A 198 -35.34 -14.94 18.39
C ASP A 198 -35.52 -14.62 16.89
N PRO A 199 -35.12 -15.48 15.94
CA PRO A 199 -35.26 -15.22 14.50
C PRO A 199 -36.70 -14.90 14.04
N THR A 200 -37.70 -15.27 14.84
CA THR A 200 -39.14 -15.00 14.59
C THR A 200 -39.68 -13.82 15.40
N ALA A 201 -38.84 -13.13 16.16
CA ALA A 201 -39.25 -12.01 16.99
C ALA A 201 -39.97 -10.92 16.16
N PRO A 202 -41.15 -10.46 16.60
CA PRO A 202 -41.91 -9.46 15.86
C PRO A 202 -41.24 -8.09 15.90
N GLN A 203 -41.55 -7.25 14.91
CA GLN A 203 -41.17 -5.84 14.91
C GLN A 203 -41.69 -5.17 16.18
N GLY A 204 -40.82 -4.40 16.86
CA GLY A 204 -41.10 -3.79 18.15
C GLY A 204 -40.54 -4.55 19.36
N SER A 205 -40.03 -5.77 19.17
CA SER A 205 -39.32 -6.49 20.23
C SER A 205 -38.10 -5.70 20.73
N PRO A 206 -37.76 -5.77 22.04
CA PRO A 206 -36.57 -5.08 22.56
C PRO A 206 -35.30 -5.50 21.82
N GLY A 207 -34.62 -4.54 21.18
CA GLY A 207 -33.42 -4.80 20.38
C GLY A 207 -33.66 -4.91 18.87
N TYR A 208 -34.91 -5.11 18.42
CA TYR A 208 -35.23 -5.24 17.00
C TYR A 208 -34.79 -4.01 16.19
N ALA A 209 -35.02 -2.80 16.72
CA ALA A 209 -34.60 -1.57 16.07
C ALA A 209 -33.08 -1.49 15.86
N ARG A 210 -32.28 -1.94 16.85
CA ARG A 210 -30.81 -1.98 16.73
C ARG A 210 -30.34 -3.04 15.74
N ALA A 211 -31.00 -4.19 15.70
CA ALA A 211 -30.74 -5.22 14.69
C ALA A 211 -31.02 -4.67 13.29
N LEU A 212 -32.11 -3.92 13.13
CA LEU A 212 -32.47 -3.30 11.87
C LEU A 212 -31.46 -2.23 11.44
N ASP A 213 -30.96 -1.43 12.38
CA ASP A 213 -29.89 -0.46 12.09
C ASP A 213 -28.58 -1.15 11.67
N TYR A 214 -28.19 -2.23 12.35
CA TYR A 214 -27.03 -3.03 11.93
C TYR A 214 -27.21 -3.59 10.52
N TYR A 215 -28.40 -4.11 10.20
CA TYR A 215 -28.71 -4.58 8.85
C TYR A 215 -28.61 -3.48 7.80
N ARG A 216 -29.07 -2.26 8.12
CA ARG A 216 -28.96 -1.11 7.22
C ARG A 216 -27.51 -0.72 6.92
N GLU A 217 -26.64 -0.83 7.91
CA GLU A 217 -25.23 -0.45 7.80
C GLU A 217 -24.39 -1.51 7.07
N ASN A 218 -24.77 -2.79 7.19
CA ASN A 218 -23.93 -3.91 6.76
C ASN A 218 -24.51 -4.70 5.58
N GLY A 219 -25.80 -4.56 5.27
CA GLY A 219 -26.41 -5.18 4.10
C GLY A 219 -26.18 -4.38 2.83
N TYR A 220 -26.29 -5.03 1.67
CA TYR A 220 -26.25 -4.34 0.39
C TYR A 220 -27.65 -3.96 -0.09
N GLY A 221 -27.84 -2.65 -0.29
CA GLY A 221 -29.06 -2.07 -0.84
C GLY A 221 -29.17 -2.17 -2.37
N PRO A 222 -30.26 -1.61 -2.95
CA PRO A 222 -30.61 -1.72 -4.37
C PRO A 222 -29.49 -1.52 -5.39
N PRO A 223 -28.59 -0.52 -5.27
CA PRO A 223 -27.54 -0.34 -6.27
C PRO A 223 -26.51 -1.47 -6.27
N PHE A 224 -26.37 -2.23 -5.18
CA PHE A 224 -25.34 -3.25 -5.03
C PHE A 224 -25.87 -4.68 -5.06
N LEU A 225 -27.18 -4.90 -5.19
CA LEU A 225 -27.76 -6.23 -5.28
C LEU A 225 -27.19 -7.03 -6.48
N TRP A 226 -27.00 -8.34 -6.29
CA TRP A 226 -26.51 -9.25 -7.32
C TRP A 226 -27.14 -10.64 -7.20
N THR A 227 -27.14 -11.35 -8.32
CA THR A 227 -27.41 -12.78 -8.37
C THR A 227 -26.65 -13.39 -9.54
N TRP A 228 -25.88 -14.43 -9.30
CA TRP A 228 -25.27 -15.21 -10.37
C TRP A 228 -26.35 -16.12 -10.97
N ARG A 229 -26.90 -15.74 -12.13
CA ARG A 229 -27.90 -16.56 -12.85
C ARG A 229 -27.32 -17.94 -13.19
N GLU A 230 -28.22 -18.93 -13.33
CA GLU A 230 -28.00 -20.30 -13.80
C GLU A 230 -26.53 -20.78 -13.86
N GLY A 231 -26.07 -21.40 -12.78
CA GLY A 231 -24.84 -22.17 -12.76
C GLY A 231 -23.62 -21.39 -12.25
N SER A 232 -22.89 -22.02 -11.34
CA SER A 232 -21.65 -21.52 -10.72
C SER A 232 -20.49 -21.20 -11.70
N GLY A 233 -20.71 -21.26 -13.01
CA GLY A 233 -19.72 -20.99 -14.06
C GLY A 233 -19.30 -19.52 -14.11
N ASP A 234 -20.25 -18.59 -14.17
CA ASP A 234 -19.94 -17.17 -14.25
C ASP A 234 -19.30 -16.65 -12.96
N GLN A 235 -19.76 -17.12 -11.80
CA GLN A 235 -19.12 -16.79 -10.52
C GLN A 235 -17.66 -17.29 -10.47
N ARG A 236 -17.39 -18.52 -10.96
CA ARG A 236 -16.01 -19.04 -11.07
C ARG A 236 -15.17 -18.22 -12.04
N ARG A 237 -15.73 -17.85 -13.20
CA ARG A 237 -15.04 -17.00 -14.19
C ARG A 237 -14.68 -15.65 -13.57
N PHE A 238 -15.62 -15.03 -12.87
CA PHE A 238 -15.41 -13.77 -12.15
C PHE A 238 -14.31 -13.90 -11.09
N ALA A 239 -14.33 -14.95 -10.28
CA ALA A 239 -13.27 -15.23 -9.30
C ALA A 239 -11.90 -15.42 -9.97
N GLY A 240 -11.87 -16.03 -11.16
CA GLY A 240 -10.66 -16.15 -11.98
C GLY A 240 -10.10 -14.81 -12.46
N LEU A 241 -10.97 -13.86 -12.84
CA LEU A 241 -10.56 -12.51 -13.22
C LEU A 241 -9.96 -11.74 -12.03
N ILE A 242 -10.58 -11.83 -10.84
CA ILE A 242 -10.03 -11.24 -9.61
C ILE A 242 -8.66 -11.84 -9.28
N THR A 243 -8.55 -13.18 -9.31
CA THR A 243 -7.29 -13.88 -9.04
C THR A 243 -6.19 -13.45 -10.01
N SER A 244 -6.54 -13.26 -11.28
CA SER A 244 -5.61 -12.79 -12.31
C SER A 244 -5.17 -11.35 -12.05
N SER A 245 -6.11 -10.45 -11.72
CA SER A 245 -5.81 -9.05 -11.36
C SER A 245 -4.88 -8.99 -10.14
N ASP A 246 -5.17 -9.75 -9.08
CA ASP A 246 -4.35 -9.82 -7.88
C ASP A 246 -2.95 -10.34 -8.15
N SER A 247 -2.81 -11.34 -9.03
CA SER A 247 -1.51 -11.85 -9.46
C SER A 247 -0.69 -10.76 -10.15
N ARG A 248 -1.30 -10.01 -11.08
CA ARG A 248 -0.62 -8.90 -11.77
C ARG A 248 -0.26 -7.76 -10.82
N PHE A 249 -1.09 -7.47 -9.83
CA PHE A 249 -0.73 -6.52 -8.77
C PHE A 249 0.43 -7.02 -7.91
N ARG A 250 0.53 -8.32 -7.62
CA ARG A 250 1.70 -8.90 -6.94
C ARG A 250 2.96 -8.80 -7.79
N ASP A 251 2.87 -9.10 -9.08
CA ASP A 251 4.00 -8.96 -10.03
C ASP A 251 4.49 -7.50 -10.08
N ALA A 252 3.56 -6.54 -10.13
CA ALA A 252 3.89 -5.12 -10.09
C ALA A 252 4.61 -4.74 -8.78
N ARG A 253 4.13 -5.21 -7.62
CA ARG A 253 4.78 -4.96 -6.32
C ARG A 253 6.19 -5.58 -6.26
N LEU A 254 6.37 -6.78 -6.81
CA LEU A 254 7.68 -7.42 -6.90
C LEU A 254 8.65 -6.59 -7.76
N ALA A 255 8.22 -6.18 -8.95
CA ALA A 255 9.02 -5.36 -9.85
C ALA A 255 9.38 -3.99 -9.23
N LEU A 256 8.43 -3.36 -8.52
CA LEU A 256 8.67 -2.14 -7.77
C LEU A 256 9.71 -2.36 -6.65
N GLY A 257 9.63 -3.49 -5.95
CA GLY A 257 10.63 -3.86 -4.94
C GLY A 257 12.05 -3.97 -5.53
N ILE A 258 12.18 -4.56 -6.72
CA ILE A 258 13.46 -4.65 -7.45
C ILE A 258 13.95 -3.26 -7.84
N LEU A 259 13.07 -2.40 -8.35
CA LEU A 259 13.40 -1.01 -8.70
C LEU A 259 13.93 -0.25 -7.48
N VAL A 260 13.21 -0.28 -6.36
CA VAL A 260 13.65 0.36 -5.10
C VAL A 260 15.00 -0.21 -4.63
N ALA A 261 15.19 -1.53 -4.69
CA ALA A 261 16.46 -2.15 -4.33
C ALA A 261 17.62 -1.66 -5.23
N ASN A 262 17.39 -1.56 -6.54
CA ASN A 262 18.37 -1.06 -7.50
C ASN A 262 18.83 0.37 -7.17
N HIS A 263 17.88 1.26 -6.83
CA HIS A 263 18.19 2.61 -6.36
C HIS A 263 19.07 2.61 -5.11
N VAL A 264 18.71 1.82 -4.09
CA VAL A 264 19.45 1.77 -2.82
C VAL A 264 20.86 1.21 -3.02
N PHE A 265 21.00 0.10 -3.76
CA PHE A 265 22.32 -0.48 -4.05
C PHE A 265 23.20 0.49 -4.85
N SER A 266 22.62 1.18 -5.83
CA SER A 266 23.36 2.15 -6.63
C SER A 266 23.83 3.35 -5.79
N ALA A 267 22.99 3.84 -4.87
CA ALA A 267 23.32 4.92 -3.95
C ALA A 267 24.46 4.51 -2.99
N LEU A 268 24.40 3.32 -2.41
CA LEU A 268 25.45 2.78 -1.53
C LEU A 268 26.78 2.58 -2.27
N ASP A 269 26.76 1.99 -3.47
CA ASP A 269 27.97 1.81 -4.28
C ASP A 269 28.57 3.17 -4.69
N GLY A 270 27.73 4.16 -5.01
CA GLY A 270 28.16 5.52 -5.34
C GLY A 270 28.85 6.21 -4.16
N PHE A 271 28.25 6.09 -2.97
CA PHE A 271 28.80 6.56 -1.70
C PHE A 271 30.14 5.90 -1.38
N ILE A 272 30.21 4.57 -1.41
CA ILE A 272 31.45 3.82 -1.11
C ILE A 272 32.55 4.20 -2.10
N THR A 273 32.24 4.30 -3.40
CA THR A 273 33.23 4.69 -4.42
C THR A 273 33.75 6.12 -4.18
N ALA A 274 32.88 7.06 -3.82
CA ALA A 274 33.28 8.42 -3.48
C ALA A 274 34.16 8.44 -2.22
N ARG A 275 33.79 7.68 -1.19
CA ARG A 275 34.55 7.54 0.06
C ARG A 275 35.95 6.99 -0.19
N LEU A 276 36.07 5.91 -0.95
CA LEU A 276 37.35 5.29 -1.27
C LEU A 276 38.28 6.21 -2.06
N ARG A 277 37.73 7.07 -2.93
CA ARG A 277 38.51 8.08 -3.68
C ARG A 277 38.93 9.28 -2.84
N ALA A 278 38.22 9.56 -1.75
CA ALA A 278 38.56 10.64 -0.83
C ALA A 278 39.66 10.24 0.17
N LEU A 279 39.96 8.94 0.32
CA LEU A 279 41.06 8.49 1.16
C LEU A 279 42.40 8.95 0.55
N PRO A 280 43.30 9.54 1.36
CA PRO A 280 44.61 9.94 0.89
C PRO A 280 45.41 8.73 0.42
N ASP A 281 46.13 8.91 -0.70
CA ASP A 281 47.06 7.93 -1.21
C ASP A 281 48.18 7.72 -0.19
N VAL A 282 48.29 6.52 0.37
CA VAL A 282 49.31 6.22 1.41
C VAL A 282 50.64 5.86 0.75
N ASP A 283 51.01 6.57 -0.32
CA ASP A 283 52.32 6.48 -0.95
C ASP A 283 53.29 7.38 -0.17
N GLY A 284 53.79 6.87 0.95
CA GLY A 284 54.74 7.64 1.77
C GLY A 284 55.24 7.05 3.08
N VAL A 285 54.86 5.84 3.50
CA VAL A 285 55.63 5.15 4.55
C VAL A 285 56.81 4.46 3.87
N ALA A 286 57.81 5.25 3.49
CA ALA A 286 59.14 4.74 3.24
C ALA A 286 59.65 4.14 4.56
N LEU A 287 59.50 2.82 4.72
CA LEU A 287 60.25 2.06 5.72
C LEU A 287 61.74 2.22 5.40
N THR A 288 62.34 3.27 5.94
CA THR A 288 63.79 3.46 5.89
C THR A 288 64.40 2.45 6.83
N VAL A 289 64.71 1.26 6.33
CA VAL A 289 65.49 0.25 7.06
C VAL A 289 66.93 0.73 7.07
N SER A 290 67.31 1.44 8.14
CA SER A 290 68.71 1.79 8.39
C SER A 290 69.49 0.53 8.80
N LEU A 291 70.16 -0.11 7.84
CA LEU A 291 71.17 -1.14 8.11
C LEU A 291 72.40 -0.48 8.75
N ARG A 292 72.57 -0.70 10.06
CA ARG A 292 73.81 -0.36 10.76
C ARG A 292 74.79 -1.51 10.52
N ALA A 293 75.74 -1.33 9.61
CA ALA A 293 76.90 -2.20 9.53
C ALA A 293 77.74 -2.02 10.81
N ARG A 294 78.11 -3.14 11.43
CA ARG A 294 79.11 -3.21 12.50
C ARG A 294 80.47 -3.55 11.91
#